data_AF-A0A0F9DTX1-F1
#
_entry.id   AF-A0A0F9DTX1-F1
#
_cell.length_a   1.000
_cell.length_b   1.000
_cell.length_c   1.000
_cell.angle_alpha   90.00
_cell.angle_beta   90.00
_cell.angle_gamma   90.00
#
_symmetry.space_group_name_H-M   'P 1'
#
loop_
_entity.id
_entity.type
_entity.pdbx_description
1 polymer ?
#
loop_
_entity_poly.entity_id
_entity_poly.type
_entity_poly.pdbx_seq_one_letter_code
_entity_poly.pdbx_strand_id
1 'polypeptide(L)'
;MSLTRLKKNELKEKLLKMGHNPDDINKMKRPELLELYSSENVGESAEVALGGVTVEETKTTSVDLSDDETTDEGPPNRCDPAWTQYVLGKFLDDELDGENPRVDGLRRVAQEVIGMIIEEGCDLISSPVIENGMRACVKGWVVFENGQRFESLADASPTNITGEEYAMYLTAMADTRAKGRCLRNALGLKRVVAAEEVSNRVGGVDGNTEGAIHTGQITAIHLVAGRIKVSVPKLLKEMKIECENLENGSPNLKSLKHTQAVEILQELQKLSAGGDIPKEIKE
;
A
#
# COMPACT_ATOMS: atom_id res chain seq x y z
N MET A 1 1.14 1.47 -21.05
CA MET A 1 2.13 0.44 -20.66
C MET A 1 3.29 1.13 -19.97
N SER A 2 3.72 0.66 -18.80
CA SER A 2 4.85 1.26 -18.09
C SER A 2 6.15 1.13 -18.92
N LEU A 3 6.86 2.26 -19.12
CA LEU A 3 8.11 2.35 -19.89
C LEU A 3 9.18 1.37 -19.36
N THR A 4 9.15 1.06 -18.07
CA THR A 4 10.11 0.15 -17.41
C THR A 4 9.90 -1.33 -17.74
N ARG A 5 8.77 -1.73 -18.34
CA ARG A 5 8.44 -3.13 -18.65
C ARG A 5 8.93 -3.63 -20.03
N LEU A 6 9.48 -2.76 -20.88
CA LEU A 6 9.93 -3.14 -22.23
C LEU A 6 11.25 -3.92 -22.20
N LYS A 7 11.34 -5.05 -22.90
CA LYS A 7 12.60 -5.83 -23.03
C LYS A 7 13.60 -5.12 -23.96
N LYS A 8 14.91 -5.43 -23.85
CA LYS A 8 15.96 -4.80 -24.68
C LYS A 8 15.64 -4.90 -26.17
N ASN A 9 15.19 -6.06 -26.64
CA ASN A 9 14.84 -6.28 -28.04
C ASN A 9 13.61 -5.45 -28.48
N GLU A 10 12.63 -5.29 -27.59
CA GLU A 10 11.44 -4.47 -27.85
C GLU A 10 11.78 -2.98 -27.92
N LEU A 11 12.72 -2.50 -27.09
CA LEU A 11 13.24 -1.13 -27.17
C LEU A 11 13.99 -0.89 -28.49
N LYS A 12 14.83 -1.84 -28.91
CA LYS A 12 15.53 -1.77 -30.21
C LYS A 12 14.56 -1.69 -31.37
N GLU A 13 13.55 -2.57 -31.42
CA GLU A 13 12.54 -2.58 -32.47
C GLU A 13 11.75 -1.28 -32.53
N LYS A 14 11.42 -0.68 -31.38
CA LYS A 14 10.72 0.59 -31.32
C LYS A 14 11.57 1.78 -31.76
N LEU A 15 12.84 1.82 -31.35
CA LEU A 15 13.78 2.86 -31.78
C LEU A 15 14.13 2.74 -33.28
N LEU A 16 14.24 1.52 -33.81
CA LEU A 16 14.37 1.27 -35.26
C LEU A 16 13.15 1.80 -36.03
N LYS A 17 11.94 1.61 -35.50
CA LYS A 17 10.71 2.18 -36.08
C LYS A 17 10.65 3.70 -35.99
N MET A 18 11.33 4.31 -35.01
CA MET A 18 11.48 5.76 -34.85
C MET A 18 12.59 6.36 -35.74
N GLY A 19 13.33 5.52 -36.49
CA GLY A 19 14.30 5.96 -37.51
C GLY A 19 15.75 6.04 -37.04
N HIS A 20 16.06 5.51 -35.84
CA HIS A 20 17.44 5.47 -35.34
C HIS A 20 18.30 4.47 -36.12
N ASN A 21 19.59 4.77 -36.24
CA ASN A 21 20.53 3.95 -36.98
C ASN A 21 20.72 2.58 -36.30
N PRO A 22 20.53 1.45 -37.01
CA PRO A 22 20.71 0.11 -36.45
C PRO A 22 22.09 -0.12 -35.84
N ASP A 23 23.14 0.50 -36.36
CA ASP A 23 24.51 0.31 -35.84
C ASP A 23 24.70 0.97 -34.47
N ASP A 24 23.99 2.08 -34.22
CA ASP A 24 24.06 2.81 -32.96
C ASP A 24 23.18 2.14 -31.89
N ILE A 25 21.95 1.76 -32.25
CA ILE A 25 21.03 0.99 -31.40
C ILE A 25 21.62 -0.36 -31.00
N ASN A 26 22.37 -1.01 -31.89
CA ASN A 26 22.95 -2.32 -31.60
C ASN A 26 24.10 -2.26 -30.59
N LYS A 27 24.84 -1.15 -30.56
CA LYS A 27 25.93 -0.89 -29.61
C LYS A 27 25.42 -0.39 -28.26
N MET A 28 24.26 0.27 -28.22
CA MET A 28 23.69 0.82 -26.99
C MET A 28 23.26 -0.26 -25.98
N LYS A 29 23.49 0.02 -24.70
CA LYS A 29 23.04 -0.81 -23.58
C LYS A 29 21.56 -0.53 -23.30
N ARG A 30 20.87 -1.45 -22.62
CA ARG A 30 19.44 -1.30 -22.28
C ARG A 30 19.13 0.03 -21.56
N PRO A 31 19.94 0.52 -20.60
CA PRO A 31 19.68 1.80 -19.94
C PRO A 31 19.67 2.97 -20.92
N GLU A 32 20.64 3.01 -21.84
CA GLU A 32 20.76 4.05 -22.88
C GLU A 32 19.60 3.99 -23.88
N LEU A 33 19.18 2.79 -24.28
CA LEU A 33 18.00 2.59 -25.14
C LEU A 33 16.71 3.02 -24.43
N LEU A 34 16.60 2.80 -23.13
CA LEU A 34 15.46 3.23 -22.33
C LEU A 34 15.44 4.75 -22.19
N GLU A 35 16.61 5.36 -21.96
CA GLU A 35 16.77 6.80 -21.86
C GLU A 35 16.43 7.50 -23.19
N LEU A 36 16.97 7.00 -24.32
CA LEU A 36 16.69 7.48 -25.66
C LEU A 36 15.20 7.32 -26.03
N TYR A 37 14.60 6.17 -25.69
CA TYR A 37 13.17 5.95 -25.92
C TYR A 37 12.29 6.80 -25.00
N SER A 38 12.77 7.12 -23.79
CA SER A 38 12.05 7.99 -22.86
C SER A 38 12.12 9.45 -23.29
N SER A 39 13.28 9.95 -23.73
CA SER A 39 13.45 11.33 -24.16
C SER A 39 12.64 11.67 -25.41
N GLU A 40 12.47 10.70 -26.33
CA GLU A 40 11.61 10.88 -27.51
C GLU A 40 10.11 10.74 -27.22
N ASN A 41 9.72 10.03 -26.15
CA ASN A 41 8.31 9.89 -25.74
C ASN A 41 7.86 10.94 -24.70
N VAL A 42 8.73 11.86 -24.27
CA VAL A 42 8.37 12.98 -23.39
C VAL A 42 7.44 14.00 -24.09
N GLY A 43 7.17 13.83 -25.39
CA GLY A 43 6.30 14.71 -26.18
C GLY A 43 4.78 14.64 -25.93
N GLU A 44 4.25 13.75 -25.08
CA GLU A 44 2.78 13.66 -24.87
C GLU A 44 2.27 14.00 -23.47
N SER A 45 3.12 14.46 -22.54
CA SER A 45 2.65 14.97 -21.24
C SER A 45 3.70 15.84 -20.54
N ALA A 46 3.94 17.06 -21.03
CA ALA A 46 4.36 18.22 -20.22
C ALA A 46 4.70 19.41 -21.14
N GLU A 47 3.68 20.17 -21.54
CA GLU A 47 3.88 21.59 -21.83
C GLU A 47 3.75 22.36 -20.50
N VAL A 48 4.60 23.38 -20.32
CA VAL A 48 4.77 24.25 -19.13
C VAL A 48 5.67 23.61 -18.05
N ALA A 49 6.93 24.00 -17.83
CA ALA A 49 7.49 25.35 -17.82
C ALA A 49 8.98 25.39 -18.21
N LEU A 50 9.31 26.40 -19.02
CA LEU A 50 10.65 26.88 -19.33
C LEU A 50 11.40 27.39 -18.09
N GLY A 51 12.73 27.23 -18.11
CA GLY A 51 13.65 27.99 -17.27
C GLY A 51 15.06 27.40 -17.29
N GLY A 52 15.81 27.68 -18.37
CA GLY A 52 17.06 27.01 -18.70
C GLY A 52 18.24 27.25 -17.75
N VAL A 53 19.20 26.33 -17.81
CA VAL A 53 20.62 26.56 -17.53
C VAL A 53 21.44 25.70 -18.50
N THR A 54 22.54 26.31 -18.94
CA THR A 54 23.49 25.98 -19.97
C THR A 54 24.23 24.64 -19.83
N VAL A 55 24.48 24.04 -20.99
CA VAL A 55 25.40 22.92 -21.24
C VAL A 55 26.83 23.34 -20.92
N GLU A 56 27.53 22.57 -20.08
CA GLU A 56 28.98 22.43 -20.18
C GLU A 56 29.30 20.96 -20.46
N GLU A 57 29.79 20.73 -21.68
CA GLU A 57 30.48 19.51 -22.07
C GLU A 57 31.77 19.39 -21.25
N THR A 58 31.98 18.25 -20.60
CA THR A 58 33.34 17.85 -20.20
C THR A 58 33.56 16.36 -20.43
N LYS A 59 34.09 16.09 -21.63
CA LYS A 59 35.32 15.33 -21.88
C LYS A 59 35.46 13.99 -21.14
N THR A 60 35.05 12.95 -21.87
CA THR A 60 35.78 11.70 -22.11
C THR A 60 36.96 11.40 -21.19
N THR A 61 36.75 10.52 -20.23
CA THR A 61 37.80 9.62 -19.72
C THR A 61 37.41 8.20 -20.12
N SER A 62 38.09 7.71 -21.15
CA SER A 62 38.11 6.30 -21.53
C SER A 62 38.69 5.50 -20.37
N VAL A 63 37.82 4.85 -19.61
CA VAL A 63 38.21 3.71 -18.77
C VAL A 63 37.93 2.48 -19.62
N ASP A 64 38.99 2.00 -20.24
CA ASP A 64 39.05 0.70 -20.89
C ASP A 64 38.94 -0.36 -19.78
N LEU A 65 37.74 -0.90 -19.60
CA LEU A 65 37.51 -2.14 -18.86
C LEU A 65 37.15 -3.18 -19.91
N SER A 66 38.23 -3.72 -20.48
CA SER A 66 38.26 -5.00 -21.19
C SER A 66 37.71 -6.10 -20.30
N ASP A 67 36.82 -6.91 -20.86
CA ASP A 67 36.24 -8.13 -20.31
C ASP A 67 35.60 -7.99 -18.91
N ASP A 68 34.27 -7.98 -18.87
CA ASP A 68 33.59 -8.55 -17.71
C ASP A 68 32.74 -9.71 -18.22
N GLU A 69 33.33 -10.88 -18.05
CA GLU A 69 32.67 -12.12 -17.67
C GLU A 69 31.35 -11.82 -16.93
N THR A 70 30.33 -12.65 -17.12
CA THR A 70 29.28 -12.72 -16.10
C THR A 70 29.94 -13.15 -14.81
N THR A 71 30.45 -12.19 -14.04
CA THR A 71 30.82 -12.40 -12.67
C THR A 71 29.51 -12.76 -11.99
N ASP A 72 29.42 -14.04 -11.64
CA ASP A 72 28.48 -14.59 -10.68
C ASP A 72 28.84 -13.97 -9.31
N GLU A 73 28.77 -12.64 -9.23
CA GLU A 73 28.83 -11.94 -7.96
C GLU A 73 27.54 -12.35 -7.26
N GLY A 74 27.73 -13.11 -6.18
CA GLY A 74 26.64 -13.61 -5.36
C GLY A 74 25.68 -12.51 -4.90
N PRO A 75 24.63 -12.87 -4.15
CA PRO A 75 23.63 -11.90 -3.70
C PRO A 75 24.29 -10.65 -3.11
N PRO A 76 23.82 -9.43 -3.47
CA PRO A 76 24.37 -8.21 -2.90
C PRO A 76 24.28 -8.26 -1.37
N ASN A 77 25.15 -7.52 -0.70
CA ASN A 77 25.07 -7.46 0.76
C ASN A 77 23.69 -6.91 1.19
N ARG A 78 23.12 -7.43 2.28
CA ARG A 78 21.82 -6.95 2.82
C ARG A 78 21.79 -5.45 3.12
N CYS A 79 22.94 -4.85 3.39
CA CYS A 79 23.07 -3.42 3.63
C CYS A 79 23.16 -2.59 2.34
N ASP A 80 23.36 -3.22 1.18
CA ASP A 80 23.53 -2.57 -0.11
C ASP A 80 22.23 -1.86 -0.55
N PRO A 81 22.29 -0.63 -1.09
CA PRO A 81 21.14 0.03 -1.71
C PRO A 81 20.40 -0.83 -2.76
N ALA A 82 21.11 -1.68 -3.51
CA ALA A 82 20.55 -2.56 -4.53
C ALA A 82 19.83 -3.80 -3.96
N TRP A 83 19.98 -4.09 -2.65
CA TRP A 83 19.41 -5.28 -2.01
C TRP A 83 17.90 -5.42 -2.23
N THR A 84 17.15 -4.32 -2.06
CA THR A 84 15.68 -4.37 -2.22
C THR A 84 15.28 -4.74 -3.65
N GLN A 85 15.97 -4.20 -4.67
CA GLN A 85 15.68 -4.52 -6.06
C GLN A 85 16.05 -5.97 -6.41
N TYR A 86 17.17 -6.45 -5.87
CA TYR A 86 17.55 -7.85 -6.00
C TYR A 86 16.49 -8.80 -5.45
N VAL A 87 15.98 -8.56 -4.24
CA VAL A 87 14.96 -9.42 -3.63
C VAL A 87 13.61 -9.28 -4.36
N LEU A 88 13.22 -8.07 -4.76
CA LEU A 88 11.98 -7.86 -5.54
C LEU A 88 12.01 -8.58 -6.89
N GLY A 89 13.19 -8.71 -7.52
CA GLY A 89 13.36 -9.46 -8.76
C GLY A 89 13.15 -10.98 -8.64
N LYS A 90 12.99 -11.51 -7.42
CA LYS A 90 12.72 -12.94 -7.17
C LYS A 90 11.24 -13.28 -7.10
N PHE A 91 10.35 -12.30 -7.01
CA PHE A 91 8.90 -12.54 -6.95
C PHE A 91 8.36 -12.92 -8.33
N LEU A 92 7.38 -13.81 -8.34
CA LEU A 92 6.60 -14.14 -9.53
C LEU A 92 5.50 -13.09 -9.75
N ASP A 93 5.04 -12.96 -10.99
CA ASP A 93 4.01 -11.97 -11.33
C ASP A 93 2.68 -12.19 -10.57
N ASP A 94 2.35 -13.43 -10.21
CA ASP A 94 1.16 -13.81 -9.43
C ASP A 94 1.33 -13.62 -7.91
N GLU A 95 2.56 -13.43 -7.46
CA GLU A 95 2.91 -13.13 -6.06
C GLU A 95 2.92 -11.61 -5.76
N LEU A 96 2.63 -10.79 -6.77
CA LEU A 96 2.58 -9.34 -6.66
C LEU A 96 1.14 -8.83 -6.82
N ASP A 97 0.79 -7.82 -6.03
CA ASP A 97 -0.39 -6.99 -6.25
C ASP A 97 0.08 -5.57 -6.58
N GLY A 98 0.11 -5.26 -7.88
CA GLY A 98 0.77 -4.07 -8.39
C GLY A 98 2.29 -4.16 -8.22
N GLU A 99 2.84 -3.33 -7.34
CA GLU A 99 4.27 -3.32 -6.96
C GLU A 99 4.52 -3.95 -5.58
N ASN A 100 3.46 -4.37 -4.89
CA ASN A 100 3.54 -4.83 -3.51
C ASN A 100 3.53 -6.36 -3.47
N PRO A 101 4.48 -7.01 -2.78
CA PRO A 101 4.49 -8.46 -2.66
C PRO A 101 3.40 -8.95 -1.70
N ARG A 102 2.75 -10.04 -2.07
CA ARG A 102 1.81 -10.79 -1.21
C ARG A 102 2.55 -11.60 -0.17
N VAL A 103 1.87 -11.97 0.91
CA VAL A 103 2.46 -12.71 2.04
C VAL A 103 3.00 -14.09 1.63
N ASP A 104 2.34 -14.77 0.71
CA ASP A 104 2.77 -16.07 0.16
C ASP A 104 4.08 -15.95 -0.62
N GLY A 105 4.19 -14.95 -1.49
CA GLY A 105 5.43 -14.61 -2.19
C GLY A 105 6.56 -14.24 -1.22
N LEU A 106 6.24 -13.41 -0.21
CA LEU A 106 7.21 -13.04 0.83
C LEU A 106 7.73 -14.28 1.56
N ARG A 107 6.85 -15.25 1.83
CA ARG A 107 7.21 -16.50 2.51
C ARG A 107 8.12 -17.36 1.62
N ARG A 108 7.83 -17.49 0.33
CA ARG A 108 8.67 -18.25 -0.61
C ARG A 108 10.04 -17.60 -0.77
N VAL A 109 10.08 -16.31 -1.08
CA VAL A 109 11.34 -15.57 -1.30
C VAL A 109 12.17 -15.49 -0.01
N ALA A 110 11.55 -15.35 1.16
CA ALA A 110 12.27 -15.43 2.43
C ALA A 110 12.95 -16.80 2.63
N GLN A 111 12.29 -17.90 2.25
CA GLN A 111 12.93 -19.21 2.34
C GLN A 111 14.09 -19.37 1.36
N GLU A 112 13.98 -18.78 0.17
CA GLU A 112 15.05 -18.78 -0.84
C GLU A 112 16.27 -17.94 -0.41
N VAL A 113 16.04 -16.79 0.24
CA VAL A 113 17.10 -15.81 0.56
C VAL A 113 17.71 -16.01 1.95
N ILE A 114 16.94 -16.54 2.92
CA ILE A 114 17.35 -16.65 4.32
C ILE A 114 17.63 -18.10 4.73
N GLY A 115 16.84 -19.05 4.21
CA GLY A 115 16.85 -20.46 4.59
C GLY A 115 15.45 -20.96 4.93
N MET A 116 15.29 -22.25 5.21
CA MET A 116 13.97 -22.83 5.50
C MET A 116 13.34 -22.24 6.78
N ILE A 117 12.03 -21.98 6.72
CA ILE A 117 11.25 -21.62 7.93
C ILE A 117 10.96 -22.91 8.69
N ILE A 118 11.44 -23.01 9.92
CA ILE A 118 11.24 -24.19 10.79
C ILE A 118 10.07 -24.02 11.75
N GLU A 119 9.75 -22.78 12.11
CA GLU A 119 8.61 -22.45 12.95
C GLU A 119 8.00 -21.10 12.52
N GLU A 120 6.68 -21.01 12.54
CA GLU A 120 5.94 -19.75 12.33
C GLU A 120 4.65 -19.77 13.13
N GLY A 121 4.17 -18.59 13.51
CA GLY A 121 2.93 -18.48 14.27
C GLY A 121 2.46 -17.04 14.46
N CYS A 122 1.25 -16.93 15.02
CA CYS A 122 0.64 -15.66 15.36
C CYS A 122 -0.05 -15.72 16.71
N ASP A 123 0.20 -14.71 17.55
CA ASP A 123 -0.43 -14.54 18.85
C ASP A 123 -1.44 -13.39 18.75
N LEU A 124 -2.70 -13.66 19.11
CA LEU A 124 -3.71 -12.61 19.24
C LEU A 124 -3.41 -11.77 20.49
N ILE A 125 -3.06 -10.51 20.28
CA ILE A 125 -2.73 -9.56 21.35
C ILE A 125 -3.98 -8.82 21.83
N SER A 126 -4.87 -8.48 20.89
CA SER A 126 -6.13 -7.81 21.21
C SER A 126 -7.22 -8.26 20.24
N SER A 127 -8.33 -8.76 20.79
CA SER A 127 -9.54 -9.07 20.03
C SER A 127 -10.27 -7.77 19.65
N PRO A 128 -10.96 -7.74 18.50
CA PRO A 128 -11.75 -6.58 18.12
C PRO A 128 -12.96 -6.42 19.07
N VAL A 129 -12.98 -5.33 19.84
CA VAL A 129 -14.06 -4.98 20.77
C VAL A 129 -14.46 -3.51 20.56
N ILE A 130 -15.58 -3.04 21.13
CA ILE A 130 -16.03 -1.65 20.89
C ILE A 130 -15.00 -0.67 21.44
N GLU A 131 -14.50 -0.98 22.63
CA GLU A 131 -13.63 -0.14 23.45
C GLU A 131 -12.31 0.16 22.75
N ASN A 132 -11.85 -0.72 21.86
CA ASN A 132 -10.65 -0.54 21.05
C ASN A 132 -10.93 -0.13 19.59
N GLY A 133 -12.17 0.26 19.29
CA GLY A 133 -12.59 0.69 17.95
C GLY A 133 -12.68 -0.45 16.94
N MET A 134 -13.08 -1.64 17.39
CA MET A 134 -13.10 -2.88 16.61
C MET A 134 -11.73 -3.16 15.98
N ARG A 135 -10.65 -3.00 16.76
CA ARG A 135 -9.28 -3.25 16.29
C ARG A 135 -8.81 -4.61 16.77
N ALA A 136 -8.47 -5.48 15.83
CA ALA A 136 -7.68 -6.67 16.11
C ALA A 136 -6.20 -6.31 16.07
N CYS A 137 -5.40 -6.81 17.02
CA CYS A 137 -3.94 -6.68 17.02
C CYS A 137 -3.32 -8.07 17.18
N VAL A 138 -2.41 -8.41 16.27
CA VAL A 138 -1.76 -9.72 16.20
C VAL A 138 -0.25 -9.52 16.13
N LYS A 139 0.48 -10.37 16.85
CA LYS A 139 1.93 -10.49 16.75
C LYS A 139 2.26 -11.73 15.92
N GLY A 140 2.85 -11.53 14.75
CA GLY A 140 3.36 -12.60 13.90
C GLY A 140 4.85 -12.82 14.13
N TRP A 141 5.29 -14.06 14.03
CA TRP A 141 6.69 -14.43 14.21
C TRP A 141 7.08 -15.60 13.31
N VAL A 142 8.36 -15.64 12.94
CA VAL A 142 8.98 -16.72 12.16
C VAL A 142 10.38 -17.03 12.71
N VAL A 143 10.77 -18.29 12.60
CA VAL A 143 12.11 -18.80 12.94
C VAL A 143 12.66 -19.55 11.73
N PHE A 144 13.85 -19.15 11.30
CA PHE A 144 14.58 -19.78 10.21
C PHE A 144 15.53 -20.86 10.74
N GLU A 145 15.88 -21.83 9.91
CA GLU A 145 16.78 -22.94 10.26
C GLU A 145 18.16 -22.48 10.74
N ASN A 146 18.59 -21.29 10.32
CA ASN A 146 19.83 -20.65 10.74
C ASN A 146 19.75 -20.01 12.15
N GLY A 147 18.63 -20.16 12.85
CA GLY A 147 18.37 -19.64 14.19
C GLY A 147 17.90 -18.19 14.23
N GLN A 148 17.79 -17.50 13.09
CA GLN A 148 17.27 -16.13 13.06
C GLN A 148 15.76 -16.13 13.34
N ARG A 149 15.36 -15.29 14.31
CA ARG A 149 13.97 -15.07 14.67
C ARG A 149 13.57 -13.64 14.37
N PHE A 150 12.41 -13.50 13.73
CA PHE A 150 11.79 -12.21 13.46
C PHE A 150 10.39 -12.19 14.02
N GLU A 151 9.96 -11.01 14.46
CA GLU A 151 8.61 -10.78 14.94
C GLU A 151 8.12 -9.40 14.51
N SER A 152 6.81 -9.27 14.35
CA SER A 152 6.19 -7.99 14.07
C SER A 152 4.75 -7.94 14.56
N LEU A 153 4.26 -6.74 14.79
CA LEU A 153 2.89 -6.46 15.20
C LEU A 153 2.14 -5.84 14.02
N ALA A 154 0.92 -6.29 13.80
CA ALA A 154 0.00 -5.63 12.89
C ALA A 154 -1.41 -5.58 13.46
N ASP A 155 -2.17 -4.65 12.90
CA ASP A 155 -3.51 -4.35 13.32
C ASP A 155 -4.47 -4.26 12.13
N ALA A 156 -5.71 -4.65 12.40
CA ALA A 156 -6.81 -4.55 11.46
C ALA A 156 -8.01 -3.93 12.17
N SER A 157 -8.58 -2.91 11.54
CA SER A 157 -9.82 -2.27 11.95
C SER A 157 -10.64 -1.92 10.72
N PRO A 158 -11.96 -1.68 10.86
CA PRO A 158 -12.79 -1.23 9.75
C PRO A 158 -12.28 0.05 9.07
N THR A 159 -11.42 0.82 9.73
CA THR A 159 -10.82 2.06 9.22
C THR A 159 -9.53 1.88 8.42
N ASN A 160 -8.89 0.70 8.47
CA ASN A 160 -7.62 0.44 7.78
C ASN A 160 -7.66 -0.81 6.87
N ILE A 161 -8.78 -1.52 6.80
CA ILE A 161 -9.00 -2.61 5.85
C ILE A 161 -9.68 -2.04 4.60
N THR A 162 -9.13 -2.41 3.44
CA THR A 162 -9.71 -2.13 2.13
C THR A 162 -10.62 -3.30 1.74
N GLY A 163 -11.80 -3.03 1.18
CA GLY A 163 -12.76 -4.08 0.78
C GLY A 163 -13.74 -4.44 1.88
N GLU A 164 -15.03 -4.29 1.59
CA GLU A 164 -16.13 -4.53 2.53
C GLU A 164 -16.21 -6.02 2.91
N GLU A 165 -15.84 -6.89 1.99
CA GLU A 165 -15.77 -8.34 2.15
C GLU A 165 -14.74 -8.78 3.21
N TYR A 166 -13.69 -7.99 3.45
CA TYR A 166 -12.64 -8.32 4.41
C TYR A 166 -12.88 -7.72 5.80
N ALA A 167 -13.76 -6.74 5.91
CA ALA A 167 -14.05 -6.03 7.16
C ALA A 167 -14.67 -6.93 8.24
N MET A 168 -15.25 -8.09 7.86
CA MET A 168 -15.76 -9.09 8.81
C MET A 168 -14.67 -10.03 9.36
N TYR A 169 -13.48 -10.07 8.75
CA TYR A 169 -12.40 -11.00 9.07
C TYR A 169 -11.20 -10.31 9.74
N LEU A 170 -11.46 -9.35 10.63
CA LEU A 170 -10.43 -8.48 11.22
C LEU A 170 -9.25 -9.25 11.85
N THR A 171 -9.51 -10.30 12.61
CA THR A 171 -8.44 -11.11 13.22
C THR A 171 -7.57 -11.79 12.16
N ALA A 172 -8.17 -12.33 11.10
CA ALA A 172 -7.43 -12.95 10.01
C ALA A 172 -6.63 -11.92 9.20
N MET A 173 -7.19 -10.72 8.99
CA MET A 173 -6.48 -9.62 8.33
C MET A 173 -5.29 -9.11 9.18
N ALA A 174 -5.44 -9.04 10.50
CA ALA A 174 -4.33 -8.68 11.39
C ALA A 174 -3.24 -9.76 11.36
N ASP A 175 -3.61 -11.04 11.33
CA ASP A 175 -2.69 -12.17 11.18
C ASP A 175 -1.87 -12.08 9.88
N THR A 176 -2.52 -11.98 8.72
CA THR A 176 -1.82 -11.89 7.43
C THR A 176 -0.92 -10.67 7.34
N ARG A 177 -1.37 -9.50 7.82
CA ARG A 177 -0.54 -8.30 7.90
C ARG A 177 0.67 -8.47 8.80
N ALA A 178 0.52 -9.12 9.96
CA ALA A 178 1.62 -9.34 10.90
C ALA A 178 2.69 -10.25 10.28
N LYS A 179 2.28 -11.31 9.58
CA LYS A 179 3.18 -12.18 8.81
C LYS A 179 3.89 -11.43 7.69
N GLY A 180 3.15 -10.62 6.91
CA GLY A 180 3.73 -9.80 5.84
C GLY A 180 4.81 -8.85 6.36
N ARG A 181 4.54 -8.14 7.46
CA ARG A 181 5.53 -7.28 8.14
C ARG A 181 6.73 -8.07 8.61
N CYS A 182 6.50 -9.22 9.25
CA CYS A 182 7.55 -10.07 9.79
C CYS A 182 8.51 -10.54 8.68
N LEU A 183 7.98 -11.08 7.58
CA LEU A 183 8.76 -11.56 6.44
C LEU A 183 9.45 -10.42 5.69
N ARG A 184 8.78 -9.28 5.51
CA ARG A 184 9.41 -8.08 4.94
C ARG A 184 10.60 -7.62 5.79
N ASN A 185 10.45 -7.59 7.11
CA ASN A 185 11.51 -7.22 8.03
C ASN A 185 12.66 -8.24 7.99
N ALA A 186 12.35 -9.54 7.92
CA ALA A 186 13.35 -10.61 7.77
C ALA A 186 14.16 -10.46 6.47
N LEU A 187 13.49 -10.07 5.38
CA LEU A 187 14.11 -9.78 4.10
C LEU A 187 14.83 -8.43 4.04
N GLY A 188 14.68 -7.54 5.04
CA GLY A 188 15.35 -6.23 5.03
C GLY A 188 14.90 -5.30 3.90
N LEU A 189 13.66 -5.43 3.42
CA LEU A 189 13.14 -4.61 2.32
C LEU A 189 12.90 -3.17 2.77
N LYS A 190 13.36 -2.21 1.96
CA LYS A 190 13.21 -0.77 2.22
C LYS A 190 12.11 -0.19 1.35
N ARG A 191 11.21 0.61 1.95
CA ARG A 191 10.10 1.31 1.25
C ARG A 191 9.15 0.38 0.48
N VAL A 192 9.04 -0.87 0.93
CA VAL A 192 8.09 -1.86 0.40
C VAL A 192 7.02 -2.11 1.47
N VAL A 193 5.78 -2.26 1.05
CA VAL A 193 4.64 -2.61 1.89
C VAL A 193 4.10 -3.94 1.37
N ALA A 194 3.71 -4.87 2.23
CA ALA A 194 3.06 -6.08 1.75
C ALA A 194 1.68 -5.73 1.19
N ALA A 195 1.19 -6.44 0.18
CA ALA A 195 -0.11 -6.17 -0.45
C ALA A 195 -1.25 -6.08 0.58
N GLU A 196 -1.23 -6.97 1.57
CA GLU A 196 -2.22 -7.07 2.64
C GLU A 196 -2.17 -5.87 3.60
N GLU A 197 -1.03 -5.17 3.71
CA GLU A 197 -0.89 -3.94 4.49
C GLU A 197 -1.40 -2.70 3.75
N VAL A 198 -1.54 -2.77 2.42
CA VAL A 198 -2.01 -1.66 1.61
C VAL A 198 -3.43 -1.32 2.05
N SER A 199 -3.53 -0.19 2.72
CA SER A 199 -4.79 0.42 3.06
C SER A 199 -5.02 1.45 1.98
N ASN A 200 -6.01 1.25 1.11
CA ASN A 200 -6.50 2.33 0.27
C ASN A 200 -7.19 3.33 1.20
N ARG A 201 -6.40 4.20 1.81
CA ARG A 201 -6.90 5.53 2.08
C ARG A 201 -7.20 6.12 0.71
N VAL A 202 -8.45 6.02 0.27
CA VAL A 202 -8.94 6.87 -0.81
C VAL A 202 -8.93 8.29 -0.23
N GLY A 203 -7.76 8.92 -0.19
CA GLY A 203 -7.51 10.11 0.63
C GLY A 203 -6.05 10.14 1.08
N GLY A 204 -5.17 10.56 0.17
CA GLY A 204 -3.82 10.96 0.53
C GLY A 204 -3.85 11.93 1.70
N VAL A 205 -2.79 11.92 2.49
CA VAL A 205 -2.50 12.93 3.51
C VAL A 205 -2.07 14.21 2.79
N ASP A 206 -2.97 14.76 1.99
CA ASP A 206 -3.04 16.20 1.80
C ASP A 206 -4.04 16.65 2.86
N GLY A 207 -3.60 17.50 3.77
CA GLY A 207 -4.39 18.01 4.90
C GLY A 207 -5.59 18.88 4.51
N ASN A 208 -6.25 18.58 3.39
CA ASN A 208 -7.51 19.20 3.00
C ASN A 208 -8.67 18.27 3.34
N THR A 209 -9.09 18.36 4.60
CA THR A 209 -10.24 17.67 5.21
C THR A 209 -11.59 18.21 4.71
N GLU A 210 -11.74 18.40 3.38
CA GLU A 210 -12.96 18.91 2.74
C GLU A 210 -13.65 17.85 1.87
N GLY A 211 -13.18 16.59 1.91
CA GLY A 211 -13.76 15.49 1.17
C GLY A 211 -15.06 14.93 1.76
N ALA A 212 -15.84 14.27 0.89
CA ALA A 212 -16.98 13.45 1.29
C ALA A 212 -16.55 12.30 2.22
N ILE A 213 -17.44 11.91 3.13
CA ILE A 213 -17.24 10.79 4.05
C ILE A 213 -16.90 9.49 3.30
N HIS A 214 -15.98 8.69 3.85
CA HIS A 214 -15.66 7.38 3.29
C HIS A 214 -16.72 6.33 3.69
N THR A 215 -16.95 5.33 2.84
CA THR A 215 -17.89 4.22 3.10
C THR A 215 -17.61 3.53 4.44
N GLY A 216 -16.33 3.37 4.83
CA GLY A 216 -15.97 2.80 6.14
C GLY A 216 -16.48 3.62 7.34
N GLN A 217 -16.50 4.95 7.22
CA GLN A 217 -17.05 5.83 8.27
C GLN A 217 -18.59 5.70 8.33
N ILE A 218 -19.26 5.55 7.19
CA ILE A 218 -20.71 5.29 7.12
C ILE A 218 -21.05 3.96 7.81
N THR A 219 -20.32 2.90 7.48
CA THR A 219 -20.51 1.58 8.09
C THR A 219 -20.24 1.62 9.58
N ALA A 220 -19.20 2.32 10.04
CA ALA A 220 -18.91 2.51 11.45
C ALA A 220 -20.06 3.22 12.20
N ILE A 221 -20.63 4.29 11.62
CA ILE A 221 -21.77 5.01 12.21
C ILE A 221 -22.96 4.06 12.37
N HIS A 222 -23.33 3.30 11.34
CA HIS A 222 -24.46 2.37 11.41
C HIS A 222 -24.22 1.23 12.41
N LEU A 223 -23.02 0.66 12.44
CA LEU A 223 -22.67 -0.42 13.35
C LEU A 223 -22.74 0.02 14.81
N VAL A 224 -22.16 1.19 15.14
CA VAL A 224 -22.18 1.70 16.51
C VAL A 224 -23.59 2.10 16.90
N ALA A 225 -24.29 2.87 16.07
CA ALA A 225 -25.65 3.33 16.34
C ALA A 225 -26.64 2.16 16.54
N GLY A 226 -26.60 1.14 15.68
CA GLY A 226 -27.46 -0.04 15.82
C GLY A 226 -27.16 -0.85 17.09
N ARG A 227 -25.89 -0.91 17.50
CA ARG A 227 -25.49 -1.63 18.73
C ARG A 227 -25.97 -0.95 20.00
N ILE A 228 -25.95 0.39 20.03
CA ILE A 228 -26.48 1.16 21.17
C ILE A 228 -27.97 1.49 21.03
N LYS A 229 -28.65 1.05 19.95
CA LYS A 229 -30.07 1.35 19.65
C LYS A 229 -30.33 2.85 19.60
N VAL A 230 -29.47 3.58 18.89
CA VAL A 230 -29.64 5.01 18.59
C VAL A 230 -30.07 5.15 17.15
N SER A 231 -31.12 5.96 16.94
CA SER A 231 -31.60 6.29 15.60
C SER A 231 -30.70 7.37 14.98
N VAL A 232 -29.93 6.99 13.97
CA VAL A 232 -29.06 7.91 13.21
C VAL A 232 -29.81 9.17 12.72
N PRO A 233 -31.03 9.09 12.15
CA PRO A 233 -31.80 10.28 11.77
C PRO A 233 -32.09 11.23 12.96
N LYS A 234 -32.44 10.68 14.13
CA LYS A 234 -32.73 11.51 15.32
C LYS A 234 -31.47 12.16 15.87
N LEU A 235 -30.35 11.43 15.85
CA LEU A 235 -29.04 11.95 16.25
C LEU A 235 -28.58 13.11 15.36
N LEU A 236 -28.72 12.97 14.04
CA LEU A 236 -28.37 14.04 13.09
C LEU A 236 -29.18 15.31 13.35
N LYS A 237 -30.48 15.17 13.66
CA LYS A 237 -31.36 16.28 13.99
C LYS A 237 -30.94 16.98 15.29
N GLU A 238 -30.57 16.22 16.32
CA GLU A 238 -30.10 16.75 17.60
C GLU A 238 -28.77 17.51 17.44
N MET A 239 -27.85 16.97 16.66
CA MET A 239 -26.56 17.60 16.35
C MET A 239 -26.68 18.75 15.34
N LYS A 240 -27.88 19.02 14.80
CA LYS A 240 -28.15 20.04 13.76
C LYS A 240 -27.28 19.85 12.51
N ILE A 241 -27.02 18.60 12.15
CA ILE A 241 -26.28 18.24 10.94
C ILE A 241 -27.28 17.99 9.82
N GLU A 242 -27.19 18.80 8.77
CA GLU A 242 -28.01 18.62 7.57
C GLU A 242 -27.42 17.52 6.68
N CYS A 243 -28.25 16.58 6.26
CA CYS A 243 -27.94 15.57 5.26
C CYS A 243 -29.06 15.47 4.24
N GLU A 244 -28.73 15.11 3.01
CA GLU A 244 -29.74 14.78 2.00
C GLU A 244 -30.48 13.50 2.42
N ASN A 245 -31.74 13.33 2.00
CA ASN A 245 -32.48 12.09 2.23
C ASN A 245 -32.46 11.24 0.97
N LEU A 246 -32.35 9.92 1.13
CA LEU A 246 -32.58 8.95 0.08
C LEU A 246 -34.08 8.89 -0.27
N GLU A 247 -34.42 8.30 -1.42
CA GLU A 247 -35.81 8.17 -1.91
C GLU A 247 -36.76 7.48 -0.92
N ASN A 248 -36.23 6.67 -0.02
CA ASN A 248 -36.95 5.97 1.05
C ASN A 248 -37.15 6.81 2.33
N GLY A 249 -36.71 8.07 2.36
CA GLY A 249 -36.79 8.97 3.52
C GLY A 249 -35.71 8.78 4.58
N SER A 250 -34.74 7.88 4.37
CA SER A 250 -33.60 7.69 5.27
C SER A 250 -32.46 8.68 4.96
N PRO A 251 -31.66 9.12 5.96
CA PRO A 251 -30.58 10.06 5.75
C PRO A 251 -29.48 9.46 4.88
N ASN A 252 -29.11 10.15 3.81
CA ASN A 252 -28.00 9.83 2.94
C ASN A 252 -26.69 10.26 3.60
N LEU A 253 -26.10 9.38 4.40
CA LEU A 253 -24.85 9.68 5.10
C LEU A 253 -23.70 10.03 4.13
N LYS A 254 -23.73 9.60 2.87
CA LYS A 254 -22.70 9.95 1.87
C LYS A 254 -22.61 11.45 1.57
N SER A 255 -23.67 12.22 1.84
CA SER A 255 -23.65 13.67 1.64
C SER A 255 -22.93 14.43 2.76
N LEU A 256 -22.50 13.74 3.83
CA LEU A 256 -21.83 14.35 4.96
C LEU A 256 -20.36 14.66 4.68
N LYS A 257 -19.89 15.77 5.25
CA LYS A 257 -18.46 16.10 5.26
C LYS A 257 -17.71 15.19 6.23
N HIS A 258 -16.42 14.96 5.95
CA HIS A 258 -15.55 14.18 6.81
C HIS A 258 -15.53 14.70 8.27
N THR A 259 -15.52 16.02 8.48
CA THR A 259 -15.55 16.62 9.83
C THR A 259 -16.82 16.25 10.61
N GLN A 260 -17.97 16.34 9.96
CA GLN A 260 -19.27 15.98 10.53
C GLN A 260 -19.34 14.47 10.86
N ALA A 261 -18.78 13.62 9.99
CA ALA A 261 -18.69 12.19 10.23
C ALA A 261 -17.89 11.84 11.48
N VAL A 262 -16.77 12.53 11.69
CA VAL A 262 -15.91 12.36 12.88
C VAL A 262 -16.65 12.83 14.14
N GLU A 263 -17.34 13.98 14.08
CA GLU A 263 -18.14 14.48 15.20
C GLU A 263 -19.25 13.48 15.59
N ILE A 264 -19.96 12.90 14.62
CA ILE A 264 -20.98 11.88 14.87
C ILE A 264 -20.39 10.65 15.55
N LEU A 265 -19.25 10.15 15.05
CA LEU A 265 -18.59 9.00 15.64
C LEU A 265 -18.10 9.26 17.07
N GLN A 266 -17.56 10.45 17.34
CA GLN A 266 -17.15 10.85 18.69
C GLN A 266 -18.34 10.93 19.64
N GLU A 267 -19.48 11.45 19.19
CA GLU A 267 -20.68 11.55 20.02
C GLU A 267 -21.29 10.16 20.29
N LEU A 268 -21.36 9.29 19.28
CA LEU A 268 -21.76 7.90 19.44
C LEU A 268 -20.84 7.15 20.44
N GLN A 269 -19.54 7.42 20.41
CA GLN A 269 -18.60 6.85 21.38
C GLN A 269 -18.85 7.36 22.80
N LYS A 270 -19.13 8.66 22.98
CA LYS A 270 -19.49 9.21 24.30
C LYS A 270 -20.78 8.59 24.84
N LEU A 271 -21.80 8.47 24.01
CA LEU A 271 -23.08 7.83 24.38
C LEU A 271 -22.88 6.35 24.73
N SER A 272 -22.02 5.65 23.98
CA SER A 272 -21.66 4.27 24.28
C SER A 272 -20.90 4.12 25.61
N ALA A 273 -20.05 5.08 25.96
CA ALA A 273 -19.27 5.07 27.21
C ALA A 273 -20.10 5.52 28.43
N GLY A 274 -21.04 6.44 28.24
CA GLY A 274 -21.89 7.00 29.29
C GLY A 274 -23.04 6.07 29.73
N GLY A 275 -23.44 5.11 28.89
CA GLY A 275 -24.44 4.09 29.21
C GLY A 275 -25.89 4.58 29.32
N ASP A 276 -26.12 5.89 29.41
CA ASP A 276 -27.44 6.50 29.43
C ASP A 276 -27.73 7.22 28.10
N ILE A 277 -28.67 6.68 27.34
CA ILE A 277 -29.00 7.16 26.00
C ILE A 277 -30.26 8.02 26.10
N PRO A 278 -30.20 9.31 25.72
CA PRO A 278 -31.36 10.20 25.74
C PRO A 278 -32.55 9.59 24.97
N LYS A 279 -33.75 9.70 25.55
CA LYS A 279 -34.98 9.12 24.99
C LYS A 279 -35.32 9.69 23.62
N GLU A 280 -34.84 10.89 23.35
CA GLU A 280 -35.06 11.68 22.15
C GLU A 280 -34.34 11.10 20.93
N ILE A 281 -33.22 10.40 21.13
CA ILE A 281 -32.39 9.83 20.05
C ILE A 281 -32.41 8.29 20.02
N LYS A 282 -33.05 7.67 21.02
CA LYS A 282 -33.22 6.22 21.08
C LYS A 282 -34.09 5.70 19.94
N GLU A 283 -33.74 4.54 19.40
CA GLU A 283 -34.48 3.84 18.35
C GLU A 283 -35.83 3.32 18.85
#